data_AF-D0N192-F1
#
_entry.id   AF-D0N192-F1
#
_cell.length_a   1.000
_cell.length_b   1.000
_cell.length_c   1.000
_cell.angle_alpha   90.00
_cell.angle_beta   90.00
_cell.angle_gamma   90.00
#
_symmetry.space_group_name_H-M   'P 1'
#
loop_
_entity.id
_entity.type
_entity.pdbx_description
1 polymer ?
#
loop_
_entity_poly.entity_id
_entity_poly.type
_entity_poly.pdbx_seq_one_letter_code
_entity_poly.pdbx_strand_id
1 'polypeptide(L)'
;MALDHNYIGFSNGVYDLSTAKFINATDVPKGIQVRKYINQRFEHTETPLFDKYFSFQFTEEEDREFIYFLIGRCLTVLDDKFDFMLMIHGQGGSGKSLLANLVKFAFGQDQIGLLSNSMQEKFGLSEFATKQIVCCDDMPHNIAKTLPRSDFLSMMTRGSISCPVKGKGSIEVLDWNIPTLINSNHMPNYKDEAGEIVRRLMIVEFGKQVPDDEVDVELEQKIKDQEFATFLHRCLVH
;
A
#
# COMPACT_ATOMS: atom_id res chain seq x y z
N MET A 1 -13.94 -23.24 1.42
CA MET A 1 -13.46 -22.02 2.12
C MET A 1 -13.35 -20.95 1.08
N ALA A 2 -13.88 -19.76 1.36
CA ALA A 2 -13.70 -18.60 0.49
C ALA A 2 -12.54 -17.77 1.02
N LEU A 3 -11.66 -17.29 0.13
CA LEU A 3 -10.64 -16.31 0.48
C LEU A 3 -11.35 -15.00 0.84
N ASP A 4 -11.08 -14.50 2.03
CA ASP A 4 -11.62 -13.25 2.53
C ASP A 4 -10.48 -12.25 2.70
N HIS A 5 -10.51 -11.21 1.87
CA HIS A 5 -9.48 -10.18 1.83
C HIS A 5 -9.54 -9.19 3.01
N ASN A 6 -10.60 -9.24 3.82
CA ASN A 6 -10.74 -8.39 5.00
C ASN A 6 -10.08 -9.01 6.23
N TYR A 7 -9.75 -10.30 6.25
CA TYR A 7 -9.14 -10.93 7.40
C TYR A 7 -7.63 -11.17 7.23
N ILE A 8 -6.85 -10.73 8.21
CA ILE A 8 -5.44 -11.13 8.40
C ILE A 8 -5.37 -12.13 9.56
N GLY A 9 -4.77 -13.29 9.33
CA GLY A 9 -4.61 -14.31 10.36
C GLY A 9 -3.37 -14.07 11.21
N PHE A 10 -3.51 -14.31 12.49
CA PHE A 10 -2.45 -14.36 13.49
C PHE A 10 -2.53 -15.71 14.22
N SER A 11 -1.49 -16.09 14.96
CA SER A 11 -1.44 -17.36 15.68
C SER A 11 -2.51 -17.53 16.78
N ASN A 12 -3.10 -16.43 17.25
CA ASN A 12 -4.13 -16.39 18.29
C ASN A 12 -5.53 -15.99 17.78
N GLY A 13 -5.73 -15.80 16.46
CA GLY A 13 -7.02 -15.37 15.92
C GLY A 13 -6.92 -14.67 14.56
N VAL A 14 -7.91 -13.84 14.23
CA VAL A 14 -7.92 -13.06 12.99
C VAL A 14 -8.19 -11.59 13.28
N TYR A 15 -7.53 -10.71 12.54
CA TYR A 15 -7.78 -9.28 12.56
C TYR A 15 -8.66 -8.90 11.36
N ASP A 16 -9.77 -8.22 11.63
CA ASP A 16 -10.71 -7.72 10.64
C ASP A 16 -10.35 -6.29 10.23
N LEU A 17 -9.91 -6.13 8.98
CA LEU A 17 -9.53 -4.84 8.39
C LEU A 17 -10.72 -3.91 8.19
N SER A 18 -11.94 -4.43 8.06
CA SER A 18 -13.15 -3.63 7.83
C SER A 18 -13.69 -3.01 9.10
N THR A 19 -13.47 -3.67 10.25
CA THR A 19 -13.97 -3.21 11.55
C THR A 19 -12.88 -2.79 12.52
N ALA A 20 -11.61 -2.95 12.14
CA ALA A 20 -10.43 -2.73 12.97
C ALA A 20 -10.46 -3.52 14.30
N LYS A 21 -11.01 -4.75 14.27
CA LYS A 21 -11.19 -5.60 15.46
C LYS A 21 -10.43 -6.90 15.34
N PHE A 22 -9.85 -7.33 16.46
CA PHE A 22 -9.29 -8.66 16.60
C PHE A 22 -10.34 -9.64 17.13
N ILE A 23 -10.44 -10.80 16.49
CA ILE A 23 -11.33 -11.91 16.82
C ILE A 23 -10.46 -13.09 17.27
N ASN A 24 -10.62 -13.51 18.52
CA ASN A 24 -9.87 -14.63 19.07
C ASN A 24 -10.16 -15.93 18.31
N ALA A 25 -9.19 -16.85 18.29
CA ALA A 25 -9.26 -18.13 17.58
C ALA A 25 -10.56 -18.93 17.85
N THR A 26 -11.14 -18.83 19.05
CA THR A 26 -12.38 -19.50 19.45
C THR A 26 -13.62 -18.96 18.75
N ASP A 27 -13.59 -17.70 18.33
CA ASP A 27 -14.72 -16.95 17.80
C ASP A 27 -14.59 -16.68 16.29
N VAL A 28 -13.50 -17.17 15.67
CA VAL A 28 -13.25 -16.99 14.24
C VAL A 28 -14.38 -17.63 13.43
N PRO A 29 -14.98 -16.90 12.48
CA PRO A 29 -16.02 -17.45 11.61
C PRO A 29 -15.54 -18.73 10.89
N LYS A 30 -16.38 -19.77 10.88
CA LYS A 30 -16.04 -21.03 10.21
C LYS A 30 -15.99 -20.83 8.69
N GLY A 31 -15.03 -21.48 8.04
CA GLY A 31 -14.98 -21.57 6.58
C GLY A 31 -14.31 -20.38 5.87
N ILE A 32 -13.70 -19.45 6.62
CA ILE A 32 -12.90 -18.37 6.07
C ILE A 32 -11.48 -18.83 5.76
N GLN A 33 -10.91 -18.31 4.69
CA GLN A 33 -9.47 -18.33 4.45
C GLN A 33 -8.97 -16.89 4.51
N VAL A 34 -8.05 -16.59 5.42
CA VAL A 34 -7.49 -15.24 5.59
C VAL A 34 -6.63 -14.85 4.38
N ARG A 35 -6.56 -13.55 4.10
CA ARG A 35 -5.77 -13.00 2.98
C ARG A 35 -4.27 -13.24 3.15
N LYS A 36 -3.80 -13.22 4.40
CA LYS A 36 -2.42 -13.44 4.80
C LYS A 36 -2.42 -14.00 6.21
N TYR A 37 -1.54 -14.96 6.47
CA TYR A 37 -1.22 -15.40 7.82
C TYR A 37 0.13 -14.81 8.25
N ILE A 38 0.17 -14.18 9.41
CA ILE A 38 1.36 -13.65 10.05
C ILE A 38 1.62 -14.54 11.26
N ASN A 39 2.79 -15.18 11.29
CA ASN A 39 3.14 -16.15 12.33
C ASN A 39 3.57 -15.49 13.64
N GLN A 40 2.72 -14.64 14.19
CA GLN A 40 2.90 -13.89 15.43
C GLN A 40 1.57 -13.85 16.18
N ARG A 41 1.59 -13.47 17.45
CA ARG A 41 0.35 -13.18 18.19
C ARG A 41 -0.06 -11.74 17.90
N PHE A 42 -1.36 -11.51 17.73
CA PHE A 42 -1.90 -10.16 17.73
C PHE A 42 -2.02 -9.69 19.18
N GLU A 43 -1.20 -8.72 19.56
CA GLU A 43 -1.20 -8.06 20.87
C GLU A 43 -0.84 -6.58 20.65
N HIS A 44 -1.45 -5.69 21.44
CA HIS A 44 -1.04 -4.29 21.44
C HIS A 44 0.20 -4.15 22.32
N THR A 45 1.32 -3.84 21.66
CA THR A 45 2.62 -3.58 22.29
C THR A 45 3.05 -2.15 22.03
N GLU A 46 4.03 -1.67 22.78
CA GLU A 46 4.79 -0.49 22.39
C GLU A 46 5.48 -0.73 21.03
N THR A 47 5.71 0.34 20.29
CA THR A 47 6.36 0.30 18.97
C THR A 47 7.59 1.20 18.90
N PRO A 48 8.56 1.08 19.82
CA PRO A 48 9.69 2.00 19.90
C PRO A 48 10.54 2.08 18.63
N LEU A 49 10.66 0.99 17.86
CA LEU A 49 11.43 0.97 16.61
C LEU A 49 10.71 1.77 15.52
N PHE A 50 9.42 1.48 15.30
CA PHE A 50 8.61 2.22 14.34
C PHE A 50 8.43 3.67 14.76
N ASP A 51 8.15 3.93 16.04
CA ASP A 51 7.94 5.28 16.57
C ASP A 51 9.19 6.13 16.39
N LYS A 52 10.39 5.61 16.70
CA LYS A 52 11.67 6.30 16.46
C LYS A 52 11.85 6.63 14.98
N TYR A 53 11.63 5.65 14.11
CA TYR A 53 11.72 5.82 12.65
C TYR A 53 10.74 6.89 12.14
N PHE A 54 9.50 6.84 12.60
CA PHE A 54 8.42 7.65 12.08
C PHE A 54 8.48 9.07 12.62
N SER A 55 8.82 9.25 13.91
CA SER A 55 9.05 10.56 14.52
C SER A 55 10.31 11.25 13.98
N PHE A 56 11.31 10.48 13.56
CA PHE A 56 12.47 11.03 12.87
C PHE A 56 12.02 11.74 11.60
N GLN A 57 11.19 11.11 10.76
CA GLN A 57 10.71 11.71 9.50
C GLN A 57 9.68 12.81 9.74
N PHE A 58 8.66 12.54 10.56
CA PHE A 58 7.49 13.40 10.78
C PHE A 58 7.43 13.82 12.24
N THR A 59 7.76 15.07 12.56
CA THR A 59 7.84 15.54 13.96
C THR A 59 6.47 15.74 14.57
N GLU A 60 5.53 16.27 13.79
CA GLU A 60 4.18 16.55 14.22
C GLU A 60 3.37 15.26 14.34
N GLU A 61 2.57 15.15 15.40
CA GLU A 61 1.71 14.00 15.65
C GLU A 61 0.56 13.92 14.64
N GLU A 62 -0.04 15.06 14.31
CA GLU A 62 -1.12 15.16 13.33
C GLU A 62 -0.71 14.62 11.95
N ASP A 63 0.52 14.90 11.50
CA ASP A 63 1.07 14.37 10.26
C ASP A 63 1.17 12.84 10.31
N ARG A 64 1.67 12.29 11.42
CA ARG A 64 1.79 10.83 11.62
C ARG A 64 0.42 10.15 11.63
N GLU A 65 -0.56 10.74 12.33
CA GLU A 65 -1.94 10.25 12.34
C GLU A 65 -2.57 10.26 10.94
N PHE A 66 -2.37 11.34 10.18
CA PHE A 66 -2.89 11.41 8.82
C PHE A 66 -2.21 10.39 7.90
N ILE A 67 -0.91 10.15 8.04
CA ILE A 67 -0.21 9.12 7.28
C ILE A 67 -0.71 7.71 7.66
N TYR A 68 -0.97 7.43 8.95
CA TYR A 68 -1.60 6.18 9.36
C TYR A 68 -2.95 5.99 8.67
N PHE A 69 -3.78 7.02 8.60
CA PHE A 69 -5.06 7.00 7.87
C PHE A 69 -4.87 6.72 6.37
N LEU A 70 -3.91 7.38 5.73
CA LEU A 70 -3.60 7.15 4.31
C LEU A 70 -3.13 5.71 4.06
N ILE A 71 -2.36 5.13 4.97
CA ILE A 71 -1.95 3.73 4.90
C ILE A 71 -3.15 2.80 5.12
N GLY A 72 -4.01 3.08 6.10
CA GLY A 72 -5.25 2.35 6.34
C GLY A 72 -6.12 2.23 5.10
N ARG A 73 -6.26 3.35 4.37
CA ARG A 73 -6.93 3.39 3.06
C ARG A 73 -6.28 2.45 2.05
N CYS A 74 -4.95 2.35 2.02
CA CYS A 74 -4.25 1.41 1.14
C CYS A 74 -4.39 -0.06 1.56
N LEU A 75 -4.78 -0.37 2.80
CA LEU A 75 -4.94 -1.74 3.29
C LEU A 75 -6.29 -2.37 2.91
N THR A 76 -7.24 -1.56 2.46
CA THR A 76 -8.63 -1.94 2.16
C THR A 76 -8.99 -1.66 0.71
N VAL A 77 -10.15 -2.15 0.27
CA VAL A 77 -10.73 -1.77 -1.02
C VAL A 77 -11.13 -0.30 -0.96
N LEU A 78 -10.85 0.47 -2.02
CA LEU A 78 -11.24 1.87 -2.08
C LEU A 78 -12.76 2.00 -2.18
N ASP A 79 -13.39 2.55 -1.14
CA ASP A 79 -14.81 2.89 -1.13
C ASP A 79 -15.10 4.37 -0.80
N ASP A 80 -14.05 5.18 -0.75
CA ASP A 80 -14.15 6.64 -0.62
C ASP A 80 -14.28 7.36 -1.98
N LYS A 81 -14.26 8.70 -1.91
CA LYS A 81 -14.32 9.63 -3.06
C LYS A 81 -13.13 10.59 -3.10
N PHE A 82 -11.98 10.21 -2.52
CA PHE A 82 -10.83 11.11 -2.48
C PHE A 82 -10.09 11.21 -3.81
N ASP A 83 -10.28 10.24 -4.72
CA ASP A 83 -9.76 10.23 -6.08
C ASP A 83 -8.24 10.43 -6.21
N PHE A 84 -7.45 9.94 -5.25
CA PHE A 84 -5.98 9.99 -5.28
C PHE A 84 -5.32 8.64 -5.01
N MET A 85 -4.07 8.52 -5.47
CA MET A 85 -3.12 7.50 -5.00
C MET A 85 -2.19 8.07 -3.92
N LEU A 86 -1.59 7.16 -3.15
CA LEU A 86 -0.55 7.50 -2.20
C LEU A 86 0.82 7.43 -2.89
N MET A 87 1.57 8.52 -2.80
CA MET A 87 2.96 8.59 -3.25
C MET A 87 3.85 8.84 -2.04
N ILE A 88 4.83 7.97 -1.82
CA ILE A 88 5.91 8.20 -0.87
C ILE A 88 7.08 8.77 -1.66
N HIS A 89 7.42 10.02 -1.40
CA HIS A 89 8.44 10.77 -2.13
C HIS A 89 9.60 11.15 -1.21
N GLY A 90 10.83 11.06 -1.70
CA GLY A 90 12.00 11.53 -0.97
C GLY A 90 13.29 10.93 -1.53
N GLN A 91 14.44 11.46 -1.14
CA GLN A 91 15.73 10.99 -1.68
C GLN A 91 16.07 9.54 -1.27
N GLY A 92 17.11 8.98 -1.89
CA GLY A 92 17.69 7.72 -1.44
C GLY A 92 18.16 7.81 0.01
N GLY A 93 18.02 6.73 0.79
CA GLY A 93 18.48 6.70 2.19
C GLY A 93 17.55 7.40 3.20
N SER A 94 16.36 7.86 2.81
CA SER A 94 15.39 8.43 3.75
C SER A 94 14.54 7.40 4.52
N GLY A 95 14.65 6.11 4.19
CA GLY A 95 13.84 5.07 4.83
C GLY A 95 12.40 4.96 4.30
N LYS A 96 12.05 5.65 3.20
CA LYS A 96 10.73 5.52 2.55
C LYS A 96 10.33 4.09 2.15
N SER A 97 11.31 3.29 1.69
CA SER A 97 11.07 1.90 1.30
C SER A 97 10.64 1.03 2.50
N LEU A 98 11.06 1.38 3.72
CA LEU A 98 10.63 0.68 4.92
C LEU A 98 9.11 0.78 5.10
N LEU A 99 8.54 1.99 5.00
CA LEU A 99 7.09 2.19 5.09
C LEU A 99 6.34 1.43 4.00
N ALA A 100 6.80 1.55 2.74
CA ALA A 100 6.20 0.82 1.62
C ALA A 100 6.25 -0.71 1.82
N ASN A 101 7.34 -1.24 2.37
CA ASN A 101 7.51 -2.66 2.66
C ASN A 101 6.63 -3.14 3.82
N LEU A 102 6.37 -2.29 4.81
CA LEU A 102 5.40 -2.60 5.88
C LEU A 102 3.97 -2.67 5.33
N VAL A 103 3.57 -1.75 4.45
CA VAL A 103 2.25 -1.82 3.78
C VAL A 103 2.13 -3.12 2.98
N LYS A 104 3.12 -3.43 2.13
CA LYS A 104 3.16 -4.70 1.37
C LYS A 104 3.14 -5.93 2.27
N PHE A 105 3.72 -5.85 3.48
CA PHE A 105 3.71 -6.96 4.42
C PHE A 105 2.31 -7.33 4.92
N ALA A 106 1.29 -6.47 4.76
CA ALA A 106 -0.10 -6.85 5.04
C ALA A 106 -0.72 -7.75 3.95
N PHE A 107 -0.07 -7.94 2.80
CA PHE A 107 -0.62 -8.67 1.65
C PHE A 107 0.16 -9.97 1.36
N GLY A 108 -0.52 -10.95 0.76
CA GLY A 108 0.13 -12.06 0.07
C GLY A 108 0.87 -11.58 -1.18
N GLN A 109 1.94 -12.26 -1.58
CA GLN A 109 2.73 -11.84 -2.75
C GLN A 109 1.92 -11.88 -4.05
N ASP A 110 1.00 -12.85 -4.16
CA ASP A 110 0.05 -12.99 -5.27
C ASP A 110 -1.05 -11.92 -5.28
N GLN A 111 -1.23 -11.18 -4.18
CA GLN A 111 -2.21 -10.10 -4.05
C GLN A 111 -1.66 -8.73 -4.42
N ILE A 112 -0.34 -8.60 -4.58
CA ILE A 112 0.33 -7.34 -4.95
C ILE A 112 0.53 -7.30 -6.46
N GLY A 113 0.10 -6.22 -7.10
CA GLY A 113 0.48 -5.85 -8.46
C GLY A 113 1.72 -4.97 -8.43
N LEU A 114 2.83 -5.39 -9.04
CA LEU A 114 4.06 -4.60 -9.06
C LEU A 114 4.16 -3.81 -10.37
N LEU A 115 3.98 -2.49 -10.28
CA LEU A 115 4.30 -1.58 -11.36
C LEU A 115 5.82 -1.37 -11.39
N SER A 116 6.44 -1.66 -12.53
CA SER A 116 7.88 -1.53 -12.72
C SER A 116 8.22 -1.24 -14.19
N ASN A 117 9.48 -0.90 -14.48
CA ASN A 117 9.96 -0.63 -15.84
C ASN A 117 9.81 -1.83 -16.80
N SER A 118 9.71 -3.06 -16.29
CA SER A 118 9.53 -4.26 -17.10
C SER A 118 8.07 -4.54 -17.45
N MET A 119 7.14 -3.77 -16.90
CA MET A 119 5.71 -3.90 -17.17
C MET A 119 5.44 -3.60 -18.66
N GLN A 120 4.71 -4.49 -19.33
CA GLN A 120 4.33 -4.28 -20.72
C GLN A 120 3.22 -3.23 -20.80
N GLU A 121 3.43 -2.17 -21.58
CA GLU A 121 2.48 -1.05 -21.75
C GLU A 121 1.05 -1.51 -22.11
N LYS A 122 0.91 -2.56 -22.92
CA LYS A 122 -0.40 -3.03 -23.43
C LYS A 122 -1.10 -4.07 -22.56
N PHE A 123 -0.39 -4.77 -21.68
CA PHE A 123 -0.93 -5.93 -20.96
C PHE A 123 -0.77 -5.84 -19.44
N GLY A 124 0.05 -4.90 -18.94
CA GLY A 124 0.39 -4.78 -17.52
C GLY A 124 -0.81 -4.59 -16.61
N LEU A 125 -1.81 -3.80 -17.04
CA LEU A 125 -3.01 -3.57 -16.22
C LEU A 125 -3.84 -4.83 -15.98
N SER A 126 -3.80 -5.80 -16.90
CA SER A 126 -4.49 -7.08 -16.69
C SER A 126 -3.88 -7.91 -15.56
N GLU A 127 -2.59 -7.70 -15.26
CA GLU A 127 -1.93 -8.32 -14.12
C GLU A 127 -2.39 -7.70 -12.80
N PHE A 128 -2.92 -6.47 -12.83
CA PHE A 128 -3.38 -5.73 -11.65
C PHE A 128 -4.87 -5.88 -11.40
N ALA A 129 -5.67 -6.15 -12.43
CA ALA A 129 -7.14 -6.23 -12.35
C ALA A 129 -7.71 -7.23 -11.32
N THR A 130 -6.89 -8.16 -10.81
CA THR A 130 -7.28 -9.15 -9.79
C THR A 130 -6.53 -8.99 -8.48
N LYS A 131 -5.73 -7.93 -8.34
CA LYS A 131 -4.89 -7.64 -7.17
C LYS A 131 -5.64 -6.84 -6.13
N GLN A 132 -5.11 -6.81 -4.92
CA GLN A 132 -5.66 -6.07 -3.79
C GLN A 132 -4.96 -4.73 -3.59
N ILE A 133 -3.75 -4.57 -4.13
CA ILE A 133 -3.00 -3.31 -4.13
C ILE A 133 -2.06 -3.29 -5.32
N VAL A 134 -1.85 -2.10 -5.90
CA VAL A 134 -0.77 -1.84 -6.85
C VAL A 134 0.35 -1.10 -6.13
N CYS A 135 1.56 -1.63 -6.20
CA CYS A 135 2.75 -1.01 -5.61
C CYS A 135 3.79 -0.73 -6.69
N CYS A 136 4.56 0.35 -6.51
CA CYS A 136 5.74 0.64 -7.30
C CYS A 136 6.90 0.95 -6.37
N ASP A 137 7.93 0.11 -6.34
CA ASP A 137 9.05 0.24 -5.39
C ASP A 137 10.04 1.33 -5.80
N ASP A 138 10.17 1.55 -7.10
CA ASP A 138 10.94 2.62 -7.71
C ASP A 138 10.24 3.02 -9.02
N MET A 139 9.68 4.23 -9.04
CA MET A 139 8.88 4.70 -10.16
C MET A 139 9.73 4.79 -11.44
N PRO A 140 9.30 4.17 -12.56
CA PRO A 140 9.84 4.44 -13.88
C PRO A 140 10.08 5.93 -14.13
N HIS A 141 11.28 6.30 -14.59
CA HIS A 141 11.57 7.70 -14.93
C HIS A 141 10.60 8.23 -16.01
N ASN A 142 10.14 7.35 -16.91
CA ASN A 142 9.08 7.65 -17.86
C ASN A 142 7.81 6.84 -17.54
N ILE A 143 7.21 7.12 -16.37
CA ILE A 143 5.97 6.48 -15.95
C ILE A 143 4.85 6.70 -16.95
N ALA A 144 4.79 7.85 -17.62
CA ALA A 144 3.76 8.14 -18.63
C ALA A 144 3.79 7.20 -19.84
N LYS A 145 4.93 6.58 -20.11
CA LYS A 145 5.08 5.53 -21.13
C LYS A 145 4.60 4.17 -20.61
N THR A 146 4.87 3.87 -19.34
CA THR A 146 4.54 2.56 -18.72
C THR A 146 3.06 2.48 -18.37
N LEU A 147 2.52 3.53 -17.75
CA LEU A 147 1.12 3.69 -17.39
C LEU A 147 0.59 4.91 -18.14
N PRO A 148 -0.19 4.73 -19.22
CA PRO A 148 -0.76 5.84 -19.98
C PRO A 148 -1.58 6.78 -19.12
N ARG A 149 -1.59 8.07 -19.46
CA ARG A 149 -2.30 9.12 -18.70
C ARG A 149 -3.80 8.82 -18.53
N SER A 150 -4.45 8.29 -19.56
CA SER A 150 -5.88 7.93 -19.51
C SER A 150 -6.16 6.87 -18.46
N ASP A 151 -5.27 5.88 -18.37
CA ASP A 151 -5.42 4.74 -17.48
C ASP A 151 -5.12 5.19 -16.06
N PHE A 152 -4.04 5.97 -15.85
CA PHE A 152 -3.77 6.62 -14.58
C PHE A 152 -4.99 7.40 -14.06
N LEU A 153 -5.56 8.30 -14.88
CA LEU A 153 -6.72 9.07 -14.47
C LEU A 153 -7.92 8.17 -14.12
N SER A 154 -8.18 7.14 -14.93
CA SER A 154 -9.26 6.18 -14.70
C SER A 154 -9.05 5.37 -13.42
N MET A 155 -7.82 4.94 -13.13
CA MET A 155 -7.47 4.24 -11.89
C MET A 155 -7.74 5.11 -10.66
N MET A 156 -7.43 6.41 -10.74
CA MET A 156 -7.62 7.33 -9.62
C MET A 156 -9.09 7.67 -9.39
N THR A 157 -9.88 7.82 -10.45
CA THR A 157 -11.29 8.25 -10.35
C THR A 157 -12.27 7.09 -10.35
N ARG A 158 -11.84 5.86 -10.01
CA ARG A 158 -12.71 4.66 -9.99
C ARG A 158 -13.41 4.41 -11.34
N GLY A 159 -12.75 4.79 -12.43
CA GLY A 159 -13.24 4.65 -13.79
C GLY A 159 -13.17 3.21 -14.30
N SER A 160 -13.91 2.94 -15.38
CA SER A 160 -13.84 1.66 -16.07
C SER A 160 -12.57 1.53 -16.91
N ILE A 161 -11.88 0.39 -16.82
CA ILE A 161 -10.65 0.10 -17.57
C ILE A 161 -10.78 -1.27 -18.23
N SER A 162 -10.62 -1.30 -19.56
CA SER A 162 -10.44 -2.54 -20.31
C SER A 162 -8.98 -2.96 -20.20
N CYS A 163 -8.73 -4.15 -19.66
CA CYS A 163 -7.39 -4.68 -19.44
C CYS A 163 -7.13 -5.85 -20.41
N PRO A 164 -6.46 -5.63 -21.55
CA PRO A 164 -6.21 -6.68 -22.52
C PRO A 164 -5.34 -7.79 -21.93
N VAL A 165 -5.66 -9.05 -22.23
CA VAL A 165 -4.84 -10.21 -21.84
C VAL A 165 -4.19 -10.82 -23.08
N LYS A 166 -2.88 -11.02 -23.06
CA LYS A 166 -2.13 -11.52 -24.23
C LYS A 166 -2.68 -12.86 -24.73
N GLY A 167 -3.08 -12.89 -26.00
CA GLY A 167 -3.63 -14.08 -26.66
C GLY A 167 -5.03 -14.49 -26.17
N LYS A 168 -5.72 -13.63 -25.41
CA LYS A 168 -7.09 -13.82 -24.91
C LYS A 168 -7.90 -12.53 -25.15
N GLY A 169 -9.11 -12.45 -24.60
CA GLY A 169 -9.90 -11.22 -24.57
C GLY A 169 -9.38 -10.20 -23.55
N SER A 170 -10.25 -9.27 -23.15
CA SER A 170 -9.97 -8.29 -22.11
C SER A 170 -10.67 -8.66 -20.80
N ILE A 171 -10.07 -8.27 -19.68
CA ILE A 171 -10.75 -8.19 -18.38
C ILE A 171 -11.32 -6.78 -18.28
N GLU A 172 -12.64 -6.66 -18.18
CA GLU A 172 -13.30 -5.37 -18.00
C GLU A 172 -13.44 -5.07 -16.50
N VAL A 173 -12.69 -4.08 -16.01
CA VAL A 173 -12.81 -3.58 -14.64
C VAL A 173 -13.75 -2.38 -14.70
N LEU A 174 -14.96 -2.51 -14.14
CA LEU A 174 -15.97 -1.44 -14.21
C LEU A 174 -15.76 -0.34 -13.16
N ASP A 175 -15.13 -0.69 -12.04
CA ASP A 175 -14.79 0.19 -10.92
C ASP A 175 -13.36 -0.15 -10.47
N TRP A 176 -12.39 0.70 -10.80
CA TRP A 176 -11.02 0.52 -10.34
C TRP A 176 -10.89 0.94 -8.87
N ASN A 177 -11.21 0.01 -7.97
CA ASN A 177 -11.18 0.22 -6.52
C ASN A 177 -9.90 -0.31 -5.84
N ILE A 178 -8.84 -0.51 -6.62
CA ILE A 178 -7.56 -1.06 -6.15
C ILE A 178 -6.65 0.11 -5.72
N PRO A 179 -6.24 0.20 -4.44
CA PRO A 179 -5.33 1.24 -3.98
C PRO A 179 -3.99 1.17 -4.71
N THR A 180 -3.41 2.33 -4.98
CA THR A 180 -2.09 2.47 -5.60
C THR A 180 -1.13 3.17 -4.64
N LEU A 181 0.03 2.56 -4.41
CA LEU A 181 1.14 3.09 -3.61
C LEU A 181 2.40 3.17 -4.48
N ILE A 182 2.94 4.38 -4.70
CA ILE A 182 4.19 4.57 -5.45
C ILE A 182 5.27 5.11 -4.53
N ASN A 183 6.43 4.49 -4.55
CA ASN A 183 7.65 4.97 -3.92
C ASN A 183 8.57 5.57 -4.99
N SER A 184 9.08 6.79 -4.78
CA SER A 184 9.86 7.50 -5.81
C SER A 184 10.77 8.59 -5.24
N ASN A 185 11.80 8.96 -6.01
CA ASN A 185 12.64 10.13 -5.77
C ASN A 185 12.33 11.31 -6.71
N HIS A 186 11.40 11.13 -7.64
CA HIS A 186 11.01 12.10 -8.65
C HIS A 186 9.50 12.10 -8.86
N MET A 187 8.98 13.23 -9.35
CA MET A 187 7.56 13.38 -9.70
C MET A 187 7.22 12.68 -11.02
N PRO A 188 5.97 12.20 -11.18
CA PRO A 188 5.55 11.56 -12.42
C PRO A 188 5.59 12.56 -13.59
N ASN A 189 6.00 12.08 -14.76
CA ASN A 189 6.25 12.92 -15.94
C ASN A 189 5.03 13.07 -16.87
N TYR A 190 3.82 13.02 -16.32
CA TYR A 190 2.60 13.23 -17.10
C TYR A 190 2.47 14.69 -17.55
N LYS A 191 1.88 14.90 -18.73
CA LYS A 191 1.39 16.22 -19.12
C LYS A 191 0.22 16.60 -18.24
N ASP A 192 0.35 17.72 -17.52
CA ASP A 192 -0.63 18.22 -16.56
C ASP A 192 -0.99 19.67 -16.90
N GLU A 193 -2.00 19.87 -17.74
CA GLU A 193 -2.34 21.21 -18.24
C GLU A 193 -3.29 21.97 -17.31
N ALA A 194 -4.19 21.24 -16.65
CA ALA A 194 -5.22 21.81 -15.79
C ALA A 194 -5.11 21.30 -14.34
N GLY A 195 -3.99 20.68 -13.94
CA GLY A 195 -3.80 20.13 -12.60
C GLY A 195 -4.59 18.85 -12.35
N GLU A 196 -5.00 18.15 -13.41
CA GLU A 196 -5.65 16.86 -13.32
C GLU A 196 -4.74 15.77 -12.76
N ILE A 197 -3.42 15.86 -12.90
CA ILE A 197 -2.50 14.87 -12.33
C ILE A 197 -2.18 15.21 -10.89
N VAL A 198 -1.73 16.44 -10.62
CA VAL A 198 -1.28 16.85 -9.28
C VAL A 198 -2.37 16.67 -8.22
N ARG A 199 -3.64 16.88 -8.55
CA ARG A 199 -4.77 16.71 -7.62
C ARG A 199 -5.08 15.24 -7.26
N ARG A 200 -4.43 14.27 -7.91
CA ARG A 200 -4.61 12.83 -7.71
C ARG A 200 -3.40 12.18 -7.05
N LEU A 201 -2.45 12.99 -6.57
CA LEU A 201 -1.27 12.57 -5.85
C LEU A 201 -1.39 13.07 -4.41
N MET A 202 -1.60 12.14 -3.47
CA MET A 202 -1.38 12.43 -2.05
C MET A 202 0.07 12.06 -1.72
N ILE A 203 0.88 13.05 -1.39
CA ILE A 203 2.33 12.88 -1.24
C ILE A 203 2.70 12.87 0.24
N VAL A 204 3.39 11.81 0.65
CA VAL A 204 4.08 11.72 1.94
C VAL A 204 5.56 11.99 1.69
N GLU A 205 6.02 13.16 2.12
CA GLU A 205 7.38 13.66 1.86
C GLU A 205 8.37 13.20 2.93
N PHE A 206 9.26 12.29 2.56
CA PHE A 206 10.41 11.84 3.36
C PHE A 206 11.59 12.79 3.17
N GLY A 207 11.57 13.91 3.88
CA GLY A 207 12.52 15.01 3.72
C GLY A 207 13.89 14.80 4.40
N LYS A 208 14.06 13.77 5.25
CA LYS A 208 15.30 13.57 6.02
C LYS A 208 16.03 12.31 5.57
N GLN A 209 17.31 12.44 5.27
CA GLN A 209 18.19 11.29 5.04
C GLN A 209 18.61 10.69 6.39
N VAL A 210 18.58 9.36 6.50
CA VAL A 210 19.06 8.66 7.69
C VAL A 210 20.59 8.75 7.72
N PRO A 211 21.23 9.22 8.81
CA PRO A 211 22.69 9.22 8.94
C PRO A 211 23.28 7.81 8.82
N ASP A 212 24.42 7.66 8.15
CA ASP A 212 25.03 6.36 7.87
C ASP A 212 25.32 5.53 9.15
N ASP A 213 25.65 6.20 10.25
CA ASP A 213 25.92 5.60 11.56
C ASP A 213 24.65 5.20 12.33
N GLU A 214 23.48 5.67 11.90
CA GLU A 214 22.16 5.31 12.45
C GLU A 214 21.41 4.26 11.60
N VAL A 215 21.98 3.84 10.45
CA VAL A 215 21.34 2.84 9.58
C VAL A 215 21.33 1.46 10.25
N ASP A 216 20.13 0.99 10.61
CA ASP A 216 19.88 -0.39 11.02
C ASP A 216 19.27 -1.18 9.86
N VAL A 217 20.07 -2.06 9.25
CA VAL A 217 19.67 -2.91 8.11
C VAL A 217 18.62 -3.97 8.47
N GLU A 218 18.48 -4.30 9.76
CA GLU A 218 17.50 -5.27 10.25
C GLU A 218 16.21 -4.62 10.75
N LEU A 219 16.13 -3.28 10.76
CA LEU A 219 15.01 -2.52 11.32
C LEU A 219 13.66 -2.97 10.75
N GLU A 220 13.59 -3.15 9.42
CA GLU A 220 12.36 -3.63 8.76
C GLU A 220 11.91 -4.98 9.31
N GLN A 221 12.84 -5.93 9.47
CA GLN A 221 12.52 -7.26 9.97
C GLN A 221 12.13 -7.23 11.45
N LYS A 222 12.85 -6.44 12.27
CA LYS A 222 12.52 -6.26 13.69
C LYS A 222 11.12 -5.68 13.88
N ILE A 223 10.75 -4.65 13.11
CA ILE A 223 9.39 -4.07 13.15
C ILE A 223 8.36 -5.11 12.71
N LYS A 224 8.64 -5.84 11.61
CA LYS A 224 7.74 -6.91 11.14
C LYS A 224 7.50 -7.97 12.19
N ASP A 225 8.51 -8.34 12.97
CA ASP A 225 8.45 -9.44 13.94
C ASP A 225 7.90 -9.04 15.32
N GLN A 226 8.04 -7.77 15.70
CA GLN A 226 7.78 -7.31 17.07
C GLN A 226 6.65 -6.28 17.18
N GLU A 227 6.42 -5.49 16.13
CA GLU A 227 5.60 -4.27 16.22
C GLU A 227 4.47 -4.22 15.17
N PHE A 228 4.47 -5.14 14.20
CA PHE A 228 3.57 -5.08 13.06
C PHE A 228 2.08 -5.13 13.42
N ALA A 229 1.70 -5.90 14.45
CA ALA A 229 0.32 -5.99 14.89
C ALA A 229 -0.20 -4.62 15.38
N THR A 230 0.58 -3.90 16.18
CA THR A 230 0.24 -2.55 16.64
C THR A 230 0.26 -1.54 15.50
N PHE A 231 1.27 -1.58 14.63
CA PHE A 231 1.34 -0.74 13.43
C PHE A 231 0.08 -0.92 12.57
N LEU A 232 -0.29 -2.17 12.26
CA LEU A 232 -1.48 -2.51 11.49
C LEU A 232 -2.74 -1.94 12.15
N HIS A 233 -2.87 -2.09 13.47
CA HIS A 233 -4.01 -1.56 14.19
C HIS A 233 -4.09 -0.04 14.07
N ARG A 234 -2.99 0.67 14.37
CA ARG A 234 -2.94 2.15 14.31
C ARG A 234 -3.36 2.69 12.96
N CYS A 235 -3.02 2.04 11.86
CA CYS A 235 -3.46 2.44 10.51
C CYS A 235 -4.98 2.40 10.30
N LEU A 236 -5.75 1.66 11.12
CA LEU A 236 -7.16 1.36 10.87
C LEU A 236 -8.11 1.93 11.93
N VAL A 237 -7.60 2.53 13.02
CA VAL A 237 -8.41 3.19 14.05
C VAL A 237 -8.32 4.71 13.85
N HIS A 238 -9.19 5.25 13.01
CA HIS A 238 -9.37 6.68 12.75
C HIS A 238 -10.85 7.03 12.60
#